data_AF-A0A497QPD8-F1
#
_entry.id   AF-A0A497QPD8-F1
#
_cell.length_a   1.000
_cell.length_b   1.000
_cell.length_c   1.000
_cell.angle_alpha   90.00
_cell.angle_beta   90.00
_cell.angle_gamma   90.00
#
_symmetry.space_group_name_H-M   'P 1'
#
loop_
_entity.id
_entity.type
_entity.pdbx_description
1 polymer ?
#
loop_
_entity_poly.entity_id
_entity_poly.type
_entity_poly.pdbx_seq_one_letter_code
_entity_poly.pdbx_strand_id
1 'polypeptide(L)'
;MEDKREVIENIDKKMQENGWKFLGAILHYEGAWKDQASVYEKNGKYIASGLDSTGENELNESISKKEAEERLDESIKEIRKFMFGVSE
;
A
#
# COMPACT_ATOMS: atom_id res chain seq x y z
N MET A 1 11.01 15.98 -14.16
CA MET A 1 10.90 14.75 -13.37
C MET A 1 9.51 14.81 -12.75
N GLU A 2 8.63 13.88 -13.10
CA GLU A 2 7.26 13.84 -12.59
C GLU A 2 7.28 13.65 -11.07
N ASP A 3 6.43 14.36 -10.33
CA ASP A 3 6.35 14.20 -8.89
C ASP A 3 5.72 12.84 -8.57
N LYS A 4 6.51 11.93 -7.99
CA LYS A 4 6.05 10.58 -7.65
C LYS A 4 4.87 10.62 -6.69
N ARG A 5 4.68 11.68 -5.90
CA ARG A 5 3.52 11.85 -5.04
C ARG A 5 2.24 12.03 -5.86
N GLU A 6 2.28 12.89 -6.87
CA GLU A 6 1.14 13.13 -7.77
C GLU A 6 0.77 11.85 -8.53
N VAL A 7 1.76 11.06 -8.95
CA VAL A 7 1.51 9.75 -9.58
C VAL A 7 0.81 8.79 -8.62
N ILE A 8 1.27 8.67 -7.38
CA ILE A 8 0.65 7.82 -6.35
C ILE A 8 -0.78 8.29 -6.05
N GLU A 9 -1.00 9.60 -5.90
CA GLU A 9 -2.34 10.18 -5.69
C GLU A 9 -3.29 9.86 -6.85
N ASN A 10 -2.80 9.89 -8.09
CA ASN A 10 -3.59 9.51 -9.26
C ASN A 10 -3.93 8.01 -9.28
N ILE A 11 -2.99 7.14 -8.88
CA ILE A 11 -3.24 5.70 -8.73
C ILE A 11 -4.30 5.45 -7.66
N ASP A 12 -4.17 6.08 -6.49
CA ASP A 12 -5.11 5.94 -5.38
C ASP A 12 -6.52 6.42 -5.77
N LYS A 13 -6.60 7.54 -6.49
CA LYS A 13 -7.87 8.05 -7.04
C LYS A 13 -8.50 7.08 -8.03
N LYS A 14 -7.73 6.56 -8.99
CA LYS A 14 -8.18 5.55 -9.96
C LYS A 14 -8.68 4.29 -9.26
N MET A 15 -8.02 3.85 -8.20
CA MET A 15 -8.45 2.71 -7.39
C MET A 15 -9.84 2.95 -6.78
N GLN A 16 -10.02 4.10 -6.12
CA GLN A 16 -11.30 4.47 -5.50
C GLN A 16 -12.43 4.66 -6.51
N GLU A 17 -12.17 5.32 -7.66
CA GLU A 17 -13.13 5.48 -8.76
C GLU A 17 -13.57 4.13 -9.34
N ASN A 18 -12.66 3.15 -9.36
CA ASN A 18 -12.96 1.78 -9.74
C ASN A 18 -13.66 0.98 -8.63
N GLY A 19 -14.03 1.58 -7.52
CA GLY A 19 -14.76 0.94 -6.42
C GLY A 19 -13.90 0.06 -5.53
N TRP A 20 -12.59 0.25 -5.52
CA TRP A 20 -11.71 -0.36 -4.53
C TRP A 20 -11.72 0.44 -3.24
N LYS A 21 -11.84 -0.25 -2.11
CA LYS A 21 -11.80 0.34 -0.78
C LYS A 21 -10.37 0.33 -0.25
N PHE A 22 -9.84 1.50 0.08
CA PHE A 22 -8.55 1.62 0.76
C PHE A 22 -8.64 1.02 2.18
N LEU A 23 -7.69 0.16 2.53
CA LEU A 23 -7.59 -0.46 3.85
C LEU A 23 -6.43 0.10 4.69
N GLY A 24 -5.34 0.51 4.06
CA GLY A 24 -4.19 1.08 4.74
C GLY A 24 -2.91 1.02 3.91
N ALA A 25 -1.88 1.72 4.37
CA ALA A 25 -0.54 1.61 3.81
C ALA A 25 0.21 0.43 4.45
N ILE A 26 1.04 -0.24 3.66
CA ILE A 26 1.94 -1.30 4.09
C ILE A 26 3.40 -0.90 3.85
N LEU A 27 4.25 -1.28 4.79
CA LEU A 27 5.70 -1.08 4.78
C LEU A 27 6.40 -2.40 4.38
N HIS A 28 7.68 -2.30 4.02
CA HIS A 28 8.56 -3.43 3.67
C HIS A 28 7.99 -4.33 2.56
N TYR A 29 7.32 -3.72 1.58
CA TYR A 29 6.82 -4.42 0.40
C TYR A 29 7.83 -4.33 -0.74
N GLU A 30 8.72 -5.32 -0.85
CA GLU A 30 9.87 -5.34 -1.78
C GLU A 30 9.51 -5.02 -3.25
N GLY A 31 8.29 -5.39 -3.68
CA GLY A 31 7.79 -5.09 -5.02
C GLY A 31 7.44 -3.63 -5.28
N ALA A 32 7.48 -2.76 -4.26
CA ALA A 32 6.98 -1.39 -4.32
C ALA A 32 8.07 -0.34 -4.18
N TRP A 33 7.82 0.85 -4.73
CA TRP A 33 8.72 1.98 -4.63
C TRP A 33 8.93 2.40 -3.17
N LYS A 34 10.20 2.47 -2.73
CA LYS A 34 10.59 2.72 -1.33
C LYS A 34 10.00 1.72 -0.34
N ASP A 35 9.72 0.50 -0.82
CA ASP A 35 9.13 -0.59 -0.04
C ASP A 35 7.76 -0.22 0.58
N GLN A 36 7.01 0.67 -0.07
CA GLN A 36 5.71 1.15 0.41
C GLN A 36 4.62 0.94 -0.63
N ALA A 37 3.51 0.35 -0.20
CA ALA A 37 2.32 0.17 -1.03
C ALA A 37 1.05 0.46 -0.22
N SER A 38 -0.06 0.55 -0.93
CA SER A 38 -1.40 0.69 -0.38
C SER A 38 -2.17 -0.62 -0.59
N VAL A 39 -2.88 -1.08 0.44
CA VAL A 39 -3.75 -2.25 0.34
C VAL A 39 -5.18 -1.81 0.05
N TYR A 40 -5.79 -2.50 -0.92
CA TYR A 40 -7.15 -2.26 -1.37
C TYR A 40 -7.99 -3.53 -1.36
N GLU A 41 -9.30 -3.40 -1.12
CA GLU A 41 -10.27 -4.49 -1.18
C GLU A 41 -11.43 -4.17 -2.13
N LYS A 42 -11.87 -5.18 -2.89
CA LYS A 42 -13.08 -5.12 -3.70
C LYS A 42 -13.69 -6.51 -3.87
N ASN A 43 -14.92 -6.69 -3.39
CA ASN A 43 -15.69 -7.93 -3.51
C ASN A 43 -14.91 -9.17 -3.00
N GLY A 44 -14.21 -9.03 -1.88
CA GLY A 44 -13.39 -10.09 -1.27
C GLY A 44 -12.04 -10.34 -1.96
N LYS A 45 -11.68 -9.55 -2.97
CA LYS A 45 -10.34 -9.55 -3.58
C LYS A 45 -9.48 -8.48 -2.93
N TYR A 46 -8.21 -8.76 -2.75
CA TYR A 46 -7.25 -7.87 -2.12
C TYR A 46 -6.09 -7.63 -3.07
N ILE A 47 -5.62 -6.38 -3.14
CA ILE A 47 -4.44 -6.05 -3.92
C ILE A 47 -3.51 -5.12 -3.15
N ALA A 48 -2.21 -5.24 -3.40
CA ALA A 48 -1.22 -4.20 -3.12
C ALA A 48 -1.08 -3.31 -4.36
N SER A 49 -1.22 -1.99 -4.18
CA SER A 49 -1.14 -1.02 -5.26
C SER A 49 -0.26 0.18 -4.90
N GLY A 50 0.36 0.77 -5.91
CA GLY A 50 1.29 1.88 -5.77
C GLY A 50 2.19 1.97 -7.00
N LEU A 51 3.43 2.38 -6.79
CA LEU A 51 4.47 2.25 -7.81
C LEU A 51 5.29 0.99 -7.58
N ASP A 52 5.74 0.36 -8.65
CA ASP A 52 6.68 -0.77 -8.58
C ASP A 52 8.05 -0.34 -8.01
N SER A 53 8.95 -1.29 -7.75
CA SER A 53 10.26 -1.01 -7.18
C SER A 53 11.13 -0.04 -8.02
N THR A 54 10.86 0.09 -9.33
CA THR A 54 11.53 1.07 -10.20
C THR A 54 11.00 2.49 -9.98
N GLY A 55 9.79 2.62 -9.47
CA GLY A 55 9.07 3.88 -9.37
C GLY A 55 8.50 4.37 -10.68
N GLU A 56 8.55 3.57 -11.76
CA GLU A 56 8.15 3.98 -13.11
C GLU A 56 6.79 3.40 -13.52
N ASN A 57 6.40 2.23 -13.01
CA ASN A 57 5.15 1.58 -13.38
C ASN A 57 4.18 1.44 -12.21
N GLU A 58 2.89 1.28 -12.51
CA GLU A 58 1.87 0.93 -11.51
C GLU A 58 2.11 -0.49 -10.99
N LEU A 59 2.21 -0.64 -9.66
CA LEU A 59 2.06 -1.90 -8.96
C LEU A 59 0.56 -2.18 -8.79
N ASN A 60 0.14 -3.39 -9.14
CA ASN A 60 -1.22 -3.89 -8.95
C ASN A 60 -1.18 -5.41 -8.74
N GLU A 61 -0.71 -5.81 -7.56
CA GLU A 61 -0.44 -7.21 -7.26
C GLU A 61 -1.57 -7.81 -6.45
N SER A 62 -2.11 -8.95 -6.91
CA SER A 62 -3.11 -9.69 -6.15
C SER A 62 -2.48 -10.37 -4.94
N ILE A 63 -2.97 -10.04 -3.76
CA ILE A 63 -2.54 -10.65 -2.50
C ILE A 63 -3.68 -11.43 -1.86
N SER A 64 -3.36 -12.38 -0.98
CA SER A 64 -4.39 -13.07 -0.21
C SER A 64 -4.96 -12.15 0.87
N LYS A 65 -6.20 -12.41 1.32
CA LYS A 65 -6.78 -11.72 2.47
C LYS A 65 -5.86 -11.82 3.71
N LYS A 66 -5.32 -13.01 3.96
CA LYS A 66 -4.45 -13.29 5.10
C LYS A 66 -3.19 -12.42 5.05
N GLU A 67 -2.55 -12.38 3.89
CA GLU A 67 -1.35 -11.56 3.68
C GLU A 67 -1.65 -10.06 3.85
N ALA A 68 -2.78 -9.58 3.31
CA ALA A 68 -3.23 -8.21 3.50
C ALA A 68 -3.37 -7.84 4.99
N GLU A 69 -4.01 -8.71 5.77
CA GLU A 69 -4.20 -8.52 7.22
C GLU A 69 -2.88 -8.54 7.98
N GLU A 70 -1.99 -9.50 7.69
CA GLU A 70 -0.66 -9.61 8.31
C GLU A 70 0.19 -8.35 8.04
N ARG A 71 0.29 -7.94 6.76
CA ARG A 71 1.06 -6.75 6.36
C ARG A 71 0.52 -5.47 6.99
N LEU A 72 -0.80 -5.30 7.04
CA LEU A 72 -1.43 -4.13 7.67
C LEU A 72 -1.14 -4.08 9.18
N ASP A 73 -1.23 -5.20 9.88
CA ASP A 73 -0.95 -5.26 11.33
C ASP A 73 0.52 -4.94 11.63
N GLU A 74 1.46 -5.53 10.90
CA GLU A 74 2.89 -5.26 11.02
C GLU A 74 3.20 -3.78 10.76
N SER A 75 2.66 -3.23 9.68
CA SER A 75 2.88 -1.83 9.30
C SER A 75 2.29 -0.86 10.32
N ILE A 76 1.09 -1.13 10.86
CA ILE A 76 0.48 -0.31 11.90
C ILE A 76 1.30 -0.35 13.18
N LYS A 77 1.85 -1.50 13.58
CA LYS A 77 2.73 -1.61 14.74
C LYS A 77 3.97 -0.73 14.58
N GLU A 78 4.62 -0.78 13.43
CA GLU A 78 5.80 0.04 13.14
C GLU A 78 5.49 1.54 13.09
N ILE A 79 4.42 1.92 12.40
CA ILE A 79 3.97 3.32 12.32
C ILE A 79 3.67 3.85 13.73
N ARG A 80 3.04 3.05 14.59
CA ARG A 80 2.79 3.42 15.99
C ARG A 80 4.09 3.56 16.80
N LYS A 81 5.05 2.64 16.64
CA LYS A 81 6.36 2.72 17.27
C LYS A 81 7.08 4.02 16.87
N PHE A 82 7.06 4.36 15.58
CA PHE A 82 7.67 5.58 15.06
C PHE A 82 6.98 6.85 15.58
N MET A 83 5.64 6.90 15.56
CA MET A 83 4.89 8.10 15.96
C MET A 83 4.87 8.34 17.46
N PHE A 84 4.84 7.29 18.28
CA PHE A 84 4.60 7.41 19.72
C PHE A 84 5.78 6.96 20.58
N GLY A 85 6.89 6.52 19.98
CA GLY A 85 8.08 6.09 20.72
C GLY A 85 7.83 4.91 21.66
N VAL A 86 6.77 4.13 21.43
CA VAL A 86 6.39 3.01 22.30
C VAL A 86 7.32 1.84 22.00
N SER A 87 8.39 1.73 22.77
CA SER A 87 9.14 0.47 22.93
C SER A 87 8.31 -0.48 23.79
N GLU A 88 8.02 -1.68 23.28
CA GLU A 88 7.40 -2.79 24.03
C GLU A 88 8.17 -3.13 25.31
#